data_AF-A0A7S3D7S6-F1
#
_entry.id   AF-A0A7S3D7S6-F1
#
_cell.length_a   1.000
_cell.length_b   1.000
_cell.length_c   1.000
_cell.angle_alpha   90.00
_cell.angle_beta   90.00
_cell.angle_gamma   90.00
#
_symmetry.space_group_name_H-M   'P 1'
#
loop_
_entity.id
_entity.type
_entity.pdbx_description
1 polymer ?
#
loop_
_entity_poly.entity_id
_entity_poly.type
_entity_poly.pdbx_seq_one_letter_code
_entity_poly.pdbx_strand_id
1 'polypeptide(L)'
;FFVRLWGIMQSNVWSNVVAILLILSSCVSGASLGGAQSHASSIGNFFSSIRCKSLRAGSTDCSEAGAQTLFNNLNSDGQYETIQVDGASIVEAIETKFQSLFSKKTAVIEAIESAASTALSPGAEVGSTDLSTYYSAEPGIGRGLPPVVKDGLFGGKYVARSNSVFKLAPSVSSTSEEVRAAIAATSALDSTFVNNLQAVDEESKWQYFASKLGVTRVFPGFEWDSGCSGGYASYEPRTRPWYVLASSGPKDIVVIIDTSGSMSTAGRMSKAREAAIAVVDTASANDYINVVAFSSSSSTPSCFPSRLVRATSENKKQLVDWIGTLSAGGGTDFVSAFTKAFDLVDATAAVRGSNCKTAMVFLTDGQASDPTSLINSRNTADIGAVILSFTLGSGADQDIPRKVADDNNGLFSHIDDSGDLLTEMSYYYLYFALSIQSASIQWTAPYIDSWGLGLMVTGAKGVYTAANSEGTKYFLGVAATDVVLPQLLSVVQSYELASLSIPSYTFILNEDGEALVHPFAASPYSASANEPIYTDIDDLEGAEFESAEVRAAILNSDATVMGTTLTVQRPVPRGDAEKEGLTGNAVTKSLAYFYQRITSTPFFLCLVLEGTVTSASAPVSDW
;
A
#
# COMPACT_ATOMS: atom_id res chain seq x y z
N PHE A 1 2.89 -51.11 -36.31
CA PHE A 1 3.65 -49.86 -36.11
C PHE A 1 5.02 -49.87 -36.83
N PHE A 2 5.77 -50.98 -36.87
CA PHE A 2 7.04 -51.05 -37.63
C PHE A 2 6.94 -51.26 -39.16
N VAL A 3 5.76 -51.52 -39.71
CA VAL A 3 5.58 -51.72 -41.18
C VAL A 3 4.97 -50.50 -41.90
N ARG A 4 4.52 -49.47 -41.17
CA ARG A 4 4.12 -48.17 -41.76
C ARG A 4 5.23 -47.11 -41.76
N LEU A 5 6.37 -47.38 -41.12
CA LEU A 5 7.56 -46.51 -41.13
C LEU A 5 8.53 -46.80 -42.29
N TRP A 6 8.35 -47.91 -43.02
CA TRP A 6 9.22 -48.28 -44.15
C TRP A 6 8.83 -47.58 -45.47
N GLY A 7 7.65 -46.96 -45.53
CA GLY A 7 7.13 -46.31 -46.75
C GLY A 7 7.55 -44.85 -46.97
N ILE A 8 8.28 -44.23 -46.04
CA ILE A 8 8.61 -42.78 -46.09
C ILE A 8 10.13 -42.54 -46.08
N MET A 9 10.94 -43.55 -46.39
CA MET A 9 12.38 -43.39 -46.55
C MET A 9 12.86 -43.88 -47.92
N GLN A 10 12.63 -43.07 -48.96
CA GLN A 10 13.51 -43.05 -50.14
C GLN A 10 13.68 -41.64 -50.72
N SER A 11 14.91 -41.40 -51.17
CA SER A 11 15.46 -40.25 -51.92
C SER A 11 15.47 -38.88 -51.25
N ASN A 12 16.62 -38.52 -50.64
CA ASN A 12 17.31 -37.22 -50.76
C ASN A 12 18.42 -36.98 -49.71
N VAL A 13 18.60 -37.87 -48.74
CA VAL A 13 19.58 -37.66 -47.65
C VAL A 13 21.02 -38.05 -48.02
N TRP A 14 21.23 -38.96 -48.99
CA TRP A 14 22.57 -39.42 -49.37
C TRP A 14 23.38 -38.41 -50.19
N SER A 15 22.73 -37.49 -50.92
CA SER A 15 23.43 -36.43 -51.68
C SER A 15 24.09 -35.39 -50.76
N ASN A 16 23.44 -35.08 -49.63
CA ASN A 16 23.87 -34.00 -48.74
C ASN A 16 25.04 -34.40 -47.82
N VAL A 17 25.20 -35.68 -47.49
CA VAL A 17 26.33 -36.17 -46.69
C VAL A 17 27.63 -36.17 -47.52
N VAL A 18 27.54 -36.44 -48.83
CA VAL A 18 28.69 -36.41 -49.75
C VAL A 18 29.18 -34.98 -49.98
N ALA A 19 28.28 -33.99 -50.04
CA ALA A 19 28.65 -32.58 -50.19
C ALA A 19 29.41 -32.02 -48.96
N ILE A 20 29.03 -32.43 -47.75
CA ILE A 20 29.69 -31.99 -46.50
C ILE A 20 31.10 -32.58 -46.40
N LEU A 21 31.30 -33.84 -46.82
CA LEU A 21 32.61 -34.49 -46.83
C LEU A 21 33.58 -33.87 -47.87
N LEU A 22 33.06 -33.38 -49.00
CA LEU A 22 33.87 -32.70 -50.02
C LEU A 22 34.33 -31.29 -49.58
N ILE A 23 33.51 -30.55 -48.83
CA ILE A 23 33.85 -29.20 -48.33
C ILE A 23 34.91 -29.26 -47.21
N LEU A 24 34.87 -30.28 -46.35
CA LEU A 24 35.91 -30.46 -45.33
C LEU A 24 37.27 -30.83 -45.94
N SER A 25 37.29 -31.45 -47.13
CA SER A 25 38.54 -31.80 -47.83
C SER A 25 39.25 -30.60 -48.48
N SER A 26 38.50 -29.57 -48.88
CA SER A 26 39.04 -28.40 -49.58
C SER A 26 39.55 -27.30 -48.64
N CYS A 27 39.27 -27.38 -47.33
CA CYS A 27 39.83 -26.47 -46.32
C CYS A 27 41.26 -26.84 -45.86
N VAL A 28 41.78 -28.02 -46.21
CA VAL A 28 43.11 -28.49 -45.76
C VAL A 28 44.25 -28.07 -46.71
N SER A 29 43.94 -27.70 -47.96
CA SER A 29 44.93 -27.25 -48.95
C SER A 29 44.80 -25.74 -49.20
N GLY A 30 45.51 -24.94 -48.40
CA GLY A 30 45.50 -23.48 -48.45
C GLY A 30 45.82 -22.89 -49.84
N ALA A 31 44.78 -22.45 -50.55
CA ALA A 31 44.87 -21.66 -51.78
C ALA A 31 44.07 -20.34 -51.64
N SER A 32 44.56 -19.32 -52.32
CA SER A 32 44.35 -17.88 -52.08
C SER A 32 42.91 -17.34 -52.10
N LEU A 33 42.71 -16.33 -51.24
CA LEU A 33 41.54 -15.48 -51.04
C LEU A 33 41.05 -14.78 -52.33
N GLY A 34 40.03 -15.36 -52.98
CA GLY A 34 39.23 -14.71 -54.02
C GLY A 34 37.76 -15.17 -54.08
N GLY A 35 37.38 -16.20 -53.33
CA GLY A 35 36.03 -16.81 -53.33
C GLY A 35 35.22 -16.63 -52.04
N ALA A 36 35.67 -15.81 -51.09
CA ALA A 36 35.06 -15.72 -49.76
C ALA A 36 33.65 -15.04 -49.74
N GLN A 37 33.24 -14.33 -50.79
CA GLN A 37 31.89 -13.74 -50.88
C GLN A 37 30.82 -14.71 -51.38
N SER A 38 31.15 -15.73 -52.19
CA SER A 38 30.17 -16.70 -52.70
C SER A 38 29.86 -17.84 -51.72
N HIS A 39 30.75 -18.08 -50.75
CA HIS A 39 30.51 -19.07 -49.69
C HIS A 39 29.72 -18.51 -48.49
N ALA A 40 29.81 -17.21 -48.19
CA ALA A 40 28.96 -16.57 -47.18
C ALA A 40 27.48 -16.52 -47.60
N SER A 41 27.21 -16.26 -48.89
CA SER A 41 25.85 -16.33 -49.45
C SER A 41 25.33 -17.76 -49.50
N SER A 42 26.19 -18.75 -49.75
CA SER A 42 25.80 -20.17 -49.73
C SER A 42 25.51 -20.70 -48.33
N ILE A 43 26.22 -20.23 -47.29
CA ILE A 43 25.92 -20.57 -45.89
C ILE A 43 24.65 -19.85 -45.42
N GLY A 44 24.46 -18.58 -45.79
CA GLY A 44 23.20 -17.86 -45.57
C GLY A 44 22.01 -18.54 -46.24
N ASN A 45 22.19 -19.04 -47.46
CA ASN A 45 21.19 -19.81 -48.21
C ASN A 45 20.98 -21.23 -47.64
N PHE A 46 21.99 -21.82 -47.02
CA PHE A 46 21.89 -23.12 -46.37
C PHE A 46 21.11 -23.03 -45.05
N PHE A 47 21.38 -22.02 -44.22
CA PHE A 47 20.61 -21.77 -42.99
C PHE A 47 19.19 -21.23 -43.28
N SER A 48 18.99 -20.44 -44.34
CA SER A 48 17.64 -20.04 -44.77
C SER A 48 16.86 -21.24 -45.36
N SER A 49 17.54 -22.14 -46.07
CA SER A 49 17.00 -23.42 -46.53
C SER A 49 16.61 -24.32 -45.36
N ILE A 50 17.38 -24.41 -44.28
CA ILE A 50 17.01 -25.17 -43.07
C ILE A 50 15.83 -24.50 -42.34
N ARG A 51 15.83 -23.16 -42.21
CA ARG A 51 14.71 -22.43 -41.59
C ARG A 51 13.40 -22.53 -42.37
N CYS A 52 13.46 -22.65 -43.70
CA CYS A 52 12.25 -22.78 -44.53
C CYS A 52 11.85 -24.23 -44.86
N LYS A 53 12.78 -25.18 -45.01
CA LYS A 53 12.45 -26.54 -45.50
C LYS A 53 12.34 -27.64 -44.44
N SER A 54 12.90 -27.50 -43.23
CA SER A 54 12.88 -28.61 -42.25
C SER A 54 11.97 -28.41 -41.03
N LEU A 55 11.52 -27.19 -40.72
CA LEU A 55 10.59 -26.93 -39.60
C LEU A 55 9.15 -26.62 -40.03
N ARG A 56 8.90 -26.47 -41.33
CA ARG A 56 7.56 -26.41 -41.92
C ARG A 56 7.51 -27.44 -43.03
N ALA A 57 6.53 -28.34 -42.98
CA ALA A 57 6.43 -29.43 -43.92
C ALA A 57 6.35 -28.92 -45.38
N GLY A 58 7.42 -29.14 -46.14
CA GLY A 58 7.44 -29.38 -47.59
C GLY A 58 6.64 -28.44 -48.51
N SER A 59 6.93 -27.14 -48.55
CA SER A 59 6.46 -26.25 -49.63
C SER A 59 7.51 -25.20 -49.99
N THR A 60 7.65 -24.89 -51.29
CA THR A 60 8.63 -23.95 -51.86
C THR A 60 8.11 -22.53 -52.08
N ASP A 61 6.88 -22.21 -51.66
CA ASP A 61 6.32 -20.85 -51.74
C ASP A 61 6.30 -20.20 -50.36
N CYS A 62 6.92 -19.01 -50.25
CA CYS A 62 6.88 -18.15 -49.06
C CYS A 62 5.59 -17.32 -48.97
N SER A 63 4.49 -17.84 -49.52
CA SER A 63 3.14 -17.31 -49.36
C SER A 63 2.30 -18.33 -48.57
N GLU A 64 2.12 -18.05 -47.28
CA GLU A 64 0.98 -18.45 -46.43
C GLU A 64 0.59 -19.94 -46.23
N ALA A 65 1.20 -20.94 -46.85
CA ALA A 65 0.60 -22.29 -46.89
C ALA A 65 0.64 -23.15 -45.60
N GLY A 66 1.32 -22.73 -44.52
CA GLY A 66 1.36 -23.51 -43.26
C GLY A 66 0.33 -23.04 -42.23
N ALA A 67 0.41 -21.76 -41.87
CA ALA A 67 -0.46 -21.13 -40.89
C ALA A 67 -1.86 -20.87 -41.46
N GLN A 68 -1.98 -20.49 -42.74
CA GLN A 68 -3.29 -20.29 -43.37
C GLN A 68 -4.01 -21.62 -43.58
N THR A 69 -3.28 -22.68 -43.95
CA THR A 69 -3.86 -24.02 -44.03
C THR A 69 -4.23 -24.56 -42.65
N LEU A 70 -3.42 -24.31 -41.61
CA LEU A 70 -3.80 -24.61 -40.22
C LEU A 70 -5.06 -23.84 -39.81
N PHE A 71 -5.11 -22.53 -40.03
CA PHE A 71 -6.26 -21.67 -39.73
C PHE A 71 -7.52 -22.09 -40.49
N ASN A 72 -7.39 -22.37 -41.79
CA ASN A 72 -8.50 -22.83 -42.62
C ASN A 72 -8.97 -24.23 -42.21
N ASN A 73 -8.06 -25.14 -41.84
CA ASN A 73 -8.40 -26.46 -41.33
C ASN A 73 -9.08 -26.40 -39.94
N LEU A 74 -8.61 -25.50 -39.07
CA LEU A 74 -9.24 -25.24 -37.77
C LEU A 74 -10.67 -24.71 -37.99
N ASN A 75 -10.85 -23.73 -38.87
CA ASN A 75 -12.17 -23.14 -39.14
C ASN A 75 -13.11 -24.03 -39.98
N SER A 76 -12.60 -24.94 -40.82
CA SER A 76 -13.44 -25.78 -41.68
C SER A 76 -14.14 -26.91 -40.94
N ASP A 77 -13.62 -27.34 -39.78
CA ASP A 77 -14.18 -28.48 -39.02
C ASP A 77 -15.34 -28.09 -38.09
N GLY A 78 -15.68 -26.80 -37.99
CA GLY A 78 -16.78 -26.32 -37.13
C GLY A 78 -16.58 -26.60 -35.62
N GLN A 79 -15.35 -26.92 -35.22
CA GLN A 79 -14.98 -27.31 -33.84
C GLN A 79 -14.63 -26.13 -32.93
N TYR A 80 -14.56 -24.91 -33.47
CA TYR A 80 -14.14 -23.72 -32.74
C TYR A 80 -15.21 -22.64 -32.84
N GLU A 81 -15.54 -22.04 -31.70
CA GLU A 81 -16.48 -20.94 -31.58
C GLU A 81 -15.69 -19.63 -31.44
N THR A 82 -16.03 -18.62 -32.24
CA THR A 82 -15.46 -17.28 -32.07
C THR A 82 -16.14 -16.63 -30.86
N ILE A 83 -15.42 -16.55 -29.74
CA ILE A 83 -15.90 -15.89 -28.54
C ILE A 83 -15.65 -14.39 -28.68
N GLN A 84 -16.70 -13.57 -28.63
CA GLN A 84 -16.57 -12.13 -28.45
C GLN A 84 -16.21 -11.87 -26.99
N VAL A 85 -15.08 -11.20 -26.76
CA VAL A 85 -14.63 -10.84 -25.41
C VAL A 85 -15.11 -9.44 -25.10
N ASP A 86 -16.06 -9.33 -24.18
CA ASP A 86 -16.51 -8.05 -23.65
C ASP A 86 -15.75 -7.71 -22.37
N GLY A 87 -14.74 -6.83 -22.51
CA GLY A 87 -13.93 -6.36 -21.39
C GLY A 87 -14.73 -5.67 -20.30
N ALA A 88 -15.81 -4.97 -20.64
CA ALA A 88 -16.63 -4.29 -19.65
C ALA A 88 -17.42 -5.29 -18.80
N SER A 89 -18.07 -6.26 -19.45
CA SER A 89 -18.74 -7.37 -18.75
C SER A 89 -17.80 -8.17 -17.84
N ILE A 90 -16.51 -8.32 -18.21
CA ILE A 90 -15.51 -8.98 -17.35
C ILE A 90 -15.25 -8.15 -16.10
N VAL A 91 -15.02 -6.84 -16.24
CA VAL A 91 -14.79 -5.94 -15.11
C VAL A 91 -15.98 -5.93 -14.17
N GLU A 92 -17.21 -5.86 -14.69
CA GLU A 92 -18.45 -5.92 -13.88
C GLU A 92 -18.60 -7.26 -13.13
N ALA A 93 -18.24 -8.38 -13.76
CA ALA A 93 -18.29 -9.70 -13.14
C ALA A 93 -17.27 -9.84 -11.99
N ILE A 94 -16.07 -9.29 -12.16
CA ILE A 94 -15.05 -9.27 -11.11
C ILE A 94 -15.47 -8.29 -9.99
N GLU A 95 -16.01 -7.12 -10.34
CA GLU A 95 -16.52 -6.15 -9.38
C GLU A 95 -17.60 -6.74 -8.49
N THR A 96 -18.52 -7.53 -9.03
CA THR A 96 -19.59 -8.16 -8.23
C THR A 96 -19.02 -8.99 -7.07
N LYS A 97 -17.86 -9.64 -7.28
CA LYS A 97 -17.15 -10.38 -6.23
C LYS A 97 -16.49 -9.44 -5.23
N PHE A 98 -15.87 -8.34 -5.69
CA PHE A 98 -15.31 -7.33 -4.80
C PHE A 98 -16.37 -6.62 -3.96
N GLN A 99 -17.49 -6.24 -4.56
CA GLN A 99 -18.63 -5.67 -3.85
C GLN A 99 -19.14 -6.62 -2.78
N SER A 100 -19.24 -7.93 -3.07
CA SER A 100 -19.60 -8.94 -2.06
C SER A 100 -18.57 -9.01 -0.93
N LEU A 101 -17.27 -8.97 -1.24
CA LEU A 101 -16.19 -8.98 -0.25
C LEU A 101 -16.22 -7.72 0.64
N PHE A 102 -16.20 -6.53 0.05
CA PHE A 102 -16.08 -5.26 0.78
C PHE A 102 -17.37 -4.85 1.51
N SER A 103 -18.56 -5.23 1.00
CA SER A 103 -19.82 -5.02 1.73
C SER A 103 -19.88 -5.82 3.02
N LYS A 104 -19.40 -7.08 3.01
CA LYS A 104 -19.26 -7.89 4.23
C LYS A 104 -18.29 -7.26 5.21
N LYS A 105 -17.12 -6.78 4.76
CA LYS A 105 -16.13 -6.08 5.61
C LYS A 105 -16.70 -4.81 6.23
N THR A 106 -17.43 -4.03 5.43
CA THR A 106 -18.14 -2.83 5.90
C THR A 106 -19.13 -3.16 7.01
N ALA A 107 -19.97 -4.18 6.81
CA ALA A 107 -20.95 -4.62 7.81
C ALA A 107 -20.28 -5.10 9.11
N VAL A 108 -19.15 -5.82 9.02
CA VAL A 108 -18.36 -6.24 10.18
C VAL A 108 -17.87 -5.02 10.99
N ILE A 109 -17.29 -4.01 10.31
CA ILE A 109 -16.76 -2.80 10.97
C ILE A 109 -17.90 -2.02 11.64
N GLU A 110 -19.02 -1.83 10.97
CA GLU A 110 -20.18 -1.10 11.50
C GLU A 110 -20.79 -1.79 12.72
N ALA A 111 -20.87 -3.13 12.71
CA ALA A 111 -21.33 -3.90 13.86
C ALA A 111 -20.42 -3.72 15.08
N ILE A 112 -19.08 -3.74 14.87
CA ILE A 112 -18.10 -3.52 15.94
C ILE A 112 -18.20 -2.08 16.46
N GLU A 113 -18.30 -1.08 15.58
CA GLU A 113 -18.42 0.33 15.95
C GLU A 113 -19.68 0.58 16.80
N SER A 114 -20.83 0.08 16.36
CA SER A 114 -22.09 0.22 17.09
C SER A 114 -22.04 -0.45 18.47
N ALA A 115 -21.50 -1.67 18.55
CA ALA A 115 -21.34 -2.40 19.80
C ALA A 115 -20.35 -1.70 20.75
N ALA A 116 -19.23 -1.18 20.24
CA ALA A 116 -18.23 -0.47 21.02
C ALA A 116 -18.77 0.88 21.54
N SER A 117 -19.49 1.63 20.70
CA SER A 117 -20.15 2.88 21.09
C SER A 117 -21.11 2.66 22.25
N THR A 118 -21.89 1.57 22.20
CA THR A 118 -22.82 1.19 23.28
C THR A 118 -22.07 0.76 24.55
N ALA A 119 -21.09 -0.12 24.41
CA ALA A 119 -20.36 -0.70 25.53
C ALA A 119 -19.55 0.32 26.34
N LEU A 120 -19.01 1.35 25.68
CA LEU A 120 -18.16 2.37 26.30
C LEU A 120 -18.90 3.69 26.57
N SER A 121 -20.22 3.73 26.38
CA SER A 121 -21.03 4.92 26.68
C SER A 121 -21.11 5.19 28.18
N PRO A 122 -21.21 6.46 28.62
CA PRO A 122 -21.40 6.80 30.02
C PRO A 122 -22.63 6.11 30.61
N GLY A 123 -22.45 5.42 31.75
CA GLY A 123 -23.52 4.70 32.43
C GLY A 123 -23.81 3.29 31.90
N ALA A 124 -23.04 2.79 30.92
CA ALA A 124 -23.09 1.38 30.54
C ALA A 124 -22.74 0.48 31.73
N GLU A 125 -23.38 -0.70 31.80
CA GLU A 125 -23.05 -1.69 32.83
C GLU A 125 -21.61 -2.20 32.60
N VAL A 126 -20.72 -1.88 33.53
CA VAL A 126 -19.35 -2.38 33.52
C VAL A 126 -19.34 -3.70 34.29
N GLY A 127 -18.88 -4.77 33.65
CA GLY A 127 -18.68 -6.07 34.29
C GLY A 127 -17.62 -6.03 35.40
N SER A 128 -17.24 -7.21 35.90
CA SER A 128 -16.19 -7.32 36.93
C SER A 128 -14.90 -6.64 36.47
N THR A 129 -14.35 -5.72 37.25
CA THR A 129 -13.03 -5.14 36.96
C THR A 129 -11.88 -6.10 37.30
N ASP A 130 -12.16 -7.30 37.83
CA ASP A 130 -11.16 -8.34 38.00
C ASP A 130 -10.70 -8.90 36.65
N LEU A 131 -9.44 -8.60 36.31
CA LEU A 131 -8.81 -9.03 35.06
C LEU A 131 -8.76 -10.54 34.91
N SER A 132 -8.80 -11.30 36.01
CA SER A 132 -8.83 -12.78 35.98
C SER A 132 -10.07 -13.34 35.24
N THR A 133 -11.08 -12.50 35.00
CA THR A 133 -12.29 -12.83 34.24
C THR A 133 -12.04 -12.87 32.73
N TYR A 134 -11.09 -12.10 32.22
CA TYR A 134 -10.93 -11.83 30.79
C TYR A 134 -9.66 -12.47 30.23
N TYR A 135 -9.77 -13.04 29.03
CA TYR A 135 -8.61 -13.64 28.35
C TYR A 135 -7.66 -12.56 27.82
N SER A 136 -6.37 -12.78 28.04
CA SER A 136 -5.30 -11.86 27.67
C SER A 136 -4.40 -12.50 26.64
N ALA A 137 -4.00 -11.72 25.65
CA ALA A 137 -2.96 -12.07 24.70
C ALA A 137 -1.56 -12.01 25.33
N GLU A 138 -1.42 -11.32 26.47
CA GLU A 138 -0.17 -11.10 27.17
C GLU A 138 -0.03 -12.04 28.38
N PRO A 139 1.09 -12.77 28.50
CA PRO A 139 1.38 -13.60 29.66
C PRO A 139 1.41 -12.79 30.96
N GLY A 140 0.88 -13.36 32.05
CA GLY A 140 0.95 -12.75 33.39
C GLY A 140 -0.09 -11.67 33.68
N ILE A 141 -0.91 -11.29 32.70
CA ILE A 141 -2.06 -10.38 32.87
C ILE A 141 -3.34 -11.15 32.53
N GLY A 142 -4.40 -10.94 33.32
CA GLY A 142 -5.72 -11.53 33.08
C GLY A 142 -5.79 -13.06 33.26
N ARG A 143 -6.75 -13.69 32.57
CA ARG A 143 -7.04 -15.14 32.66
C ARG A 143 -6.04 -16.03 31.89
N GLY A 144 -5.12 -15.44 31.13
CA GLY A 144 -4.33 -16.14 30.11
C GLY A 144 -5.14 -16.40 28.84
N LEU A 145 -4.72 -17.39 28.05
CA LEU A 145 -5.32 -17.68 26.75
C LEU A 145 -6.52 -18.63 26.82
N PRO A 146 -7.51 -18.45 25.92
CA PRO A 146 -8.60 -19.41 25.75
C PRO A 146 -8.12 -20.70 25.06
N PRO A 147 -8.94 -21.77 25.01
CA PRO A 147 -8.65 -22.94 24.18
C PRO A 147 -8.51 -22.56 22.71
N VAL A 148 -7.35 -22.86 22.13
CA VAL A 148 -6.99 -22.49 20.75
C VAL A 148 -6.88 -23.72 19.85
N VAL A 149 -7.20 -23.54 18.57
CA VAL A 149 -7.09 -24.56 17.52
C VAL A 149 -6.29 -24.00 16.34
N LYS A 150 -5.54 -24.87 15.66
CA LYS A 150 -4.77 -24.48 14.48
C LYS A 150 -5.71 -24.11 13.34
N ASP A 151 -5.49 -22.95 12.71
CA ASP A 151 -6.40 -22.40 11.71
C ASP A 151 -5.69 -21.95 10.44
N GLY A 152 -6.10 -22.50 9.30
CA GLY A 152 -5.54 -22.19 7.99
C GLY A 152 -5.82 -20.75 7.54
N LEU A 153 -6.93 -20.15 7.97
CA LEU A 153 -7.26 -18.76 7.62
C LEU A 153 -6.28 -17.76 8.21
N PHE A 154 -5.59 -18.14 9.29
CA PHE A 154 -4.67 -17.30 10.05
C PHE A 154 -3.20 -17.77 9.91
N GLY A 155 -2.81 -18.22 8.72
CA GLY A 155 -1.43 -18.66 8.46
C GLY A 155 -1.00 -19.89 9.28
N GLY A 156 -1.95 -20.72 9.71
CA GLY A 156 -1.67 -21.89 10.55
C GLY A 156 -1.43 -21.55 12.02
N LYS A 157 -1.80 -20.35 12.48
CA LYS A 157 -1.74 -19.96 13.90
C LYS A 157 -2.80 -20.69 14.72
N TYR A 158 -2.55 -20.77 16.02
CA TYR A 158 -3.50 -21.28 17.00
C TYR A 158 -4.41 -20.14 17.46
N VAL A 159 -5.71 -20.26 17.19
CA VAL A 159 -6.71 -19.22 17.47
C VAL A 159 -7.95 -19.81 18.16
N ALA A 160 -8.67 -18.97 18.90
CA ALA A 160 -9.88 -19.30 19.63
C ALA A 160 -11.09 -18.62 18.98
N ARG A 161 -11.84 -19.39 18.20
CA ARG A 161 -13.00 -18.90 17.43
C ARG A 161 -14.25 -18.58 18.27
N SER A 162 -14.16 -18.66 19.59
CA SER A 162 -15.30 -18.39 20.50
C SER A 162 -15.02 -17.29 21.52
N ASN A 163 -13.79 -16.78 21.59
CA ASN A 163 -13.39 -15.79 22.58
C ASN A 163 -12.43 -14.78 21.95
N SER A 164 -12.56 -13.52 22.33
CA SER A 164 -11.53 -12.52 22.04
C SER A 164 -10.44 -12.55 23.12
N VAL A 165 -9.33 -11.90 22.84
CA VAL A 165 -8.28 -11.59 23.82
C VAL A 165 -8.05 -10.10 23.87
N PHE A 166 -7.69 -9.56 25.04
CA PHE A 166 -7.24 -8.18 25.17
C PHE A 166 -5.71 -8.07 25.25
N LYS A 167 -5.17 -6.91 24.86
CA LYS A 167 -3.78 -6.49 25.01
C LYS A 167 -3.72 -5.03 25.45
N LEU A 168 -2.75 -4.71 26.30
CA LEU A 168 -2.45 -3.34 26.69
C LEU A 168 -1.28 -2.80 25.87
N ALA A 169 -1.35 -1.53 25.47
CA ALA A 169 -0.20 -0.85 24.91
C ALA A 169 0.95 -0.75 25.95
N PRO A 170 2.21 -0.61 25.53
CA PRO A 170 3.37 -0.72 26.42
C PRO A 170 3.37 0.34 27.53
N SER A 171 2.82 1.51 27.24
CA SER A 171 2.70 2.65 28.16
C SER A 171 1.52 2.55 29.13
N VAL A 172 0.70 1.50 29.03
CA VAL A 172 -0.59 1.40 29.73
C VAL A 172 -0.48 0.44 30.92
N SER A 173 -0.75 0.96 32.13
CA SER A 173 -0.76 0.15 33.34
C SER A 173 -2.07 -0.61 33.52
N SER A 174 -1.96 -1.92 33.78
CA SER A 174 -3.09 -2.79 34.15
C SER A 174 -3.71 -2.48 35.51
N THR A 175 -3.06 -1.66 36.33
CA THR A 175 -3.58 -1.24 37.65
C THR A 175 -4.54 -0.05 37.57
N SER A 176 -4.61 0.64 36.43
CA SER A 176 -5.50 1.79 36.24
C SER A 176 -6.97 1.36 36.27
N GLU A 177 -7.79 2.03 37.07
CA GLU A 177 -9.23 1.76 37.18
C GLU A 177 -9.93 1.99 35.84
N GLU A 178 -9.56 3.04 35.12
CA GLU A 178 -10.11 3.37 33.80
C GLU A 178 -9.79 2.28 32.76
N VAL A 179 -8.55 1.76 32.78
CA VAL A 179 -8.11 0.67 31.91
C VAL A 179 -8.87 -0.62 32.22
N ARG A 180 -9.03 -0.97 33.50
CA ARG A 180 -9.77 -2.17 33.93
C ARG A 180 -11.26 -2.06 33.58
N ALA A 181 -11.85 -0.88 33.73
CA ALA A 181 -13.22 -0.62 33.31
C ALA A 181 -13.37 -0.74 31.78
N ALA A 182 -12.43 -0.22 30.99
CA ALA A 182 -12.44 -0.36 29.54
C ALA A 182 -12.29 -1.81 29.07
N ILE A 183 -11.43 -2.61 29.72
CA ILE A 183 -11.33 -4.05 29.45
C ILE A 183 -12.67 -4.73 29.74
N ALA A 184 -13.29 -4.43 30.89
CA ALA A 184 -14.55 -5.02 31.28
C ALA A 184 -15.69 -4.66 30.32
N ALA A 185 -15.82 -3.38 29.98
CA ALA A 185 -16.83 -2.87 29.05
C ALA A 185 -16.67 -3.49 27.65
N THR A 186 -15.45 -3.51 27.10
CA THR A 186 -15.19 -4.07 25.77
C THR A 186 -15.43 -5.57 25.66
N SER A 187 -15.59 -6.31 26.78
CA SER A 187 -15.98 -7.73 26.71
C SER A 187 -17.35 -7.97 26.09
N ALA A 188 -18.22 -6.96 26.06
CA ALA A 188 -19.49 -7.02 25.36
C ALA A 188 -19.35 -7.20 23.83
N LEU A 189 -18.17 -6.90 23.26
CA LEU A 189 -17.88 -7.08 21.83
C LEU A 189 -17.74 -8.55 21.41
N ASP A 190 -17.53 -9.48 22.35
CA ASP A 190 -17.28 -10.89 22.03
C ASP A 190 -18.44 -11.52 21.24
N SER A 191 -19.69 -11.21 21.61
CA SER A 191 -20.87 -11.70 20.89
C SER A 191 -20.94 -11.14 19.47
N THR A 192 -20.63 -9.86 19.27
CA THR A 192 -20.55 -9.22 17.96
C THR A 192 -19.48 -9.86 17.09
N PHE A 193 -18.28 -10.09 17.63
CA PHE A 193 -17.20 -10.73 16.87
C PHE A 193 -17.54 -12.15 16.42
N VAL A 194 -18.16 -12.95 17.30
CA VAL A 194 -18.60 -14.31 16.99
C VAL A 194 -19.71 -14.28 15.93
N ASN A 195 -20.70 -13.38 16.08
CA ASN A 195 -21.79 -13.24 15.12
C ASN A 195 -21.29 -12.78 13.75
N ASN A 196 -20.34 -11.84 13.71
CA ASN A 196 -19.70 -11.40 12.46
C ASN A 196 -19.05 -12.56 11.72
N LEU A 197 -18.28 -13.41 12.43
CA LEU A 197 -17.64 -14.57 11.83
C LEU A 197 -18.65 -15.63 11.39
N GLN A 198 -19.75 -15.84 12.11
CA GLN A 198 -20.70 -16.93 11.82
C GLN A 198 -21.79 -16.55 10.81
N ALA A 199 -22.22 -15.28 10.78
CA ALA A 199 -23.40 -14.86 10.05
C ALA A 199 -23.12 -13.85 8.93
N VAL A 200 -21.95 -13.21 8.92
CA VAL A 200 -21.62 -12.14 7.95
C VAL A 200 -20.47 -12.56 7.04
N ASP A 201 -19.33 -12.94 7.62
CA ASP A 201 -18.10 -13.26 6.89
C ASP A 201 -17.29 -14.37 7.58
N GLU A 202 -17.56 -15.61 7.18
CA GLU A 202 -16.88 -16.82 7.68
C GLU A 202 -15.38 -16.87 7.37
N GLU A 203 -14.94 -16.10 6.37
CA GLU A 203 -13.53 -15.99 5.97
C GLU A 203 -12.87 -14.73 6.53
N SER A 204 -13.55 -14.02 7.44
CA SER A 204 -13.01 -12.81 8.03
C SER A 204 -11.68 -13.08 8.74
N LYS A 205 -10.73 -12.17 8.51
CA LYS A 205 -9.42 -12.18 9.18
C LYS A 205 -9.58 -11.58 10.56
N TRP A 206 -8.58 -10.85 11.04
CA TRP A 206 -8.67 -10.21 12.34
C TRP A 206 -9.82 -9.21 12.36
N GLN A 207 -10.56 -9.24 13.45
CA GLN A 207 -11.55 -8.26 13.84
C GLN A 207 -11.10 -7.67 15.16
N TYR A 208 -11.07 -6.35 15.26
CA TYR A 208 -10.55 -5.75 16.47
C TYR A 208 -11.09 -4.35 16.73
N PHE A 209 -11.02 -4.00 18.00
CA PHE A 209 -11.29 -2.67 18.51
C PHE A 209 -10.11 -2.24 19.37
N ALA A 210 -9.56 -1.05 19.12
CA ALA A 210 -8.63 -0.41 20.04
C ALA A 210 -9.24 0.84 20.64
N SER A 211 -9.20 0.92 21.96
CA SER A 211 -9.61 2.10 22.72
C SER A 211 -8.56 3.20 22.64
N LYS A 212 -9.00 4.46 22.78
CA LYS A 212 -8.13 5.62 23.03
C LYS A 212 -7.19 5.47 24.22
N LEU A 213 -7.53 4.59 25.16
CA LEU A 213 -6.74 4.27 26.34
C LEU A 213 -5.61 3.25 26.07
N GLY A 214 -5.46 2.78 24.82
CA GLY A 214 -4.46 1.78 24.46
C GLY A 214 -4.84 0.34 24.84
N VAL A 215 -6.12 0.07 25.12
CA VAL A 215 -6.66 -1.29 25.27
C VAL A 215 -7.09 -1.79 23.89
N THR A 216 -6.46 -2.86 23.40
CA THR A 216 -6.83 -3.52 22.14
C THR A 216 -7.53 -4.84 22.45
N ARG A 217 -8.65 -5.10 21.80
CA ARG A 217 -9.35 -6.39 21.86
C ARG A 217 -9.42 -6.99 20.47
N VAL A 218 -8.92 -8.21 20.32
CA VAL A 218 -8.77 -8.89 19.02
C VAL A 218 -9.51 -10.22 19.03
N PHE A 219 -10.16 -10.52 17.90
CA PHE A 219 -10.84 -11.77 17.63
C PHE A 219 -10.45 -12.30 16.24
N PRO A 220 -10.35 -13.64 16.07
CA PRO A 220 -10.33 -14.67 17.09
C PRO A 220 -9.21 -14.50 18.12
N GLY A 221 -9.38 -15.00 19.34
CA GLY A 221 -8.38 -14.86 20.40
C GLY A 221 -7.13 -15.69 20.10
N PHE A 222 -5.92 -15.14 20.23
CA PHE A 222 -4.69 -15.88 19.97
C PHE A 222 -3.54 -15.41 20.88
N GLU A 223 -2.50 -16.23 20.99
CA GLU A 223 -1.26 -15.86 21.68
C GLU A 223 -0.44 -14.93 20.81
N TRP A 224 -0.07 -13.77 21.35
CA TRP A 224 0.82 -12.88 20.63
C TRP A 224 2.26 -13.39 20.83
N ASP A 225 2.89 -13.86 19.76
CA ASP A 225 4.23 -14.46 19.80
C ASP A 225 5.33 -13.44 20.10
N SER A 226 6.31 -13.81 20.93
CA SER A 226 7.50 -13.00 21.30
C SER A 226 8.55 -12.97 20.18
N GLY A 227 8.16 -12.67 18.94
CA GLY A 227 9.05 -12.73 17.79
C GLY A 227 10.36 -11.92 17.95
N CYS A 228 11.41 -12.34 17.21
CA CYS A 228 12.82 -11.91 17.33
C CYS A 228 13.14 -10.42 17.03
N SER A 229 12.15 -9.56 16.79
CA SER A 229 12.34 -8.15 16.37
C SER A 229 11.72 -7.14 17.35
N GLY A 230 11.61 -7.48 18.63
CA GLY A 230 11.05 -6.62 19.68
C GLY A 230 9.69 -7.06 20.25
N GLY A 231 9.07 -8.09 19.67
CA GLY A 231 7.91 -8.80 20.21
C GLY A 231 6.61 -7.99 20.37
N TYR A 232 5.55 -8.67 20.83
CA TYR A 232 4.26 -8.10 21.25
C TYR A 232 4.38 -7.00 22.33
N ALA A 233 5.53 -6.89 22.98
CA ALA A 233 5.79 -5.96 24.08
C ALA A 233 5.87 -4.50 23.63
N SER A 234 6.16 -4.24 22.35
CA SER A 234 6.25 -2.88 21.77
C SER A 234 5.03 -2.49 20.94
N TYR A 235 4.00 -3.35 20.85
CA TYR A 235 2.83 -3.07 20.02
C TYR A 235 1.97 -1.95 20.62
N GLU A 236 1.98 -0.80 19.97
CA GLU A 236 1.11 0.33 20.26
C GLU A 236 0.02 0.44 19.17
N PRO A 237 -1.27 0.23 19.46
CA PRO A 237 -2.35 0.38 18.47
C PRO A 237 -2.50 1.82 17.97
N ARG A 238 -2.28 2.83 18.83
CA ARG A 238 -2.58 4.23 18.52
C ARG A 238 -1.65 4.83 17.46
N THR A 239 -0.49 4.23 17.26
CA THR A 239 0.50 4.64 16.25
C THR A 239 0.31 3.90 14.93
N ARG A 240 -0.63 2.94 14.84
CA ARG A 240 -0.80 2.11 13.64
C ARG A 240 -1.53 2.87 12.54
N PRO A 241 -1.19 2.63 11.25
CA PRO A 241 -1.80 3.32 10.12
C PRO A 241 -3.32 3.30 10.14
N TRP A 242 -3.93 2.14 10.46
CA TRP A 242 -5.39 1.99 10.53
C TRP A 242 -6.05 2.81 11.64
N TYR A 243 -5.36 2.96 12.77
CA TYR A 243 -5.88 3.73 13.90
C TYR A 243 -5.79 5.22 13.60
N VAL A 244 -4.63 5.67 13.13
CA VAL A 244 -4.39 7.08 12.77
C VAL A 244 -5.34 7.51 11.66
N LEU A 245 -5.49 6.71 10.60
CA LEU A 245 -6.36 7.03 9.47
C LEU A 245 -7.84 7.14 9.85
N ALA A 246 -8.35 6.23 10.67
CA ALA A 246 -9.77 6.23 11.03
C ALA A 246 -10.13 7.28 12.10
N SER A 247 -9.13 7.75 12.83
CA SER A 247 -9.30 8.70 13.92
C SER A 247 -8.95 10.13 13.50
N SER A 248 -8.03 10.30 12.55
CA SER A 248 -7.66 11.59 11.98
C SER A 248 -8.06 11.64 10.51
N GLY A 249 -8.94 12.57 10.16
CA GLY A 249 -9.19 12.88 8.75
C GLY A 249 -8.00 13.60 8.09
N PRO A 250 -8.14 13.96 6.80
CA PRO A 250 -7.09 14.63 6.04
C PRO A 250 -6.57 15.90 6.74
N LYS A 251 -5.26 16.00 6.88
CA LYS A 251 -4.59 17.09 7.60
C LYS A 251 -3.30 17.51 6.92
N ASP A 252 -2.91 18.75 7.21
CA ASP A 252 -1.68 19.36 6.73
C ASP A 252 -0.66 19.32 7.87
N ILE A 253 0.44 18.59 7.71
CA ILE A 253 1.44 18.30 8.74
C ILE A 253 2.74 19.04 8.42
N VAL A 254 3.28 19.78 9.38
CA VAL A 254 4.61 20.38 9.30
C VAL A 254 5.45 19.89 10.46
N VAL A 255 6.50 19.13 10.17
CA VAL A 255 7.45 18.69 11.20
C VAL A 255 8.59 19.70 11.27
N ILE A 256 8.77 20.34 12.41
CA ILE A 256 9.77 21.38 12.66
C ILE A 256 10.84 20.80 13.59
N ILE A 257 12.05 20.60 13.06
CA ILE A 257 13.14 19.88 13.73
C ILE A 257 14.30 20.84 14.03
N ASP A 258 14.64 20.96 15.30
CA ASP A 258 15.86 21.64 15.73
C ASP A 258 17.10 20.83 15.34
N THR A 259 18.02 21.47 14.62
CA THR A 259 19.33 20.92 14.25
C THR A 259 20.47 21.75 14.84
N SER A 260 20.23 22.54 15.88
CA SER A 260 21.25 23.34 16.56
C SER A 260 22.35 22.46 17.21
N GLY A 261 23.48 23.09 17.56
CA GLY A 261 24.63 22.36 18.11
C GLY A 261 24.34 21.54 19.37
N SER A 262 23.39 21.94 20.21
CA SER A 262 23.01 21.23 21.45
C SER A 262 22.45 19.84 21.17
N MET A 263 21.74 19.68 20.05
CA MET A 263 21.16 18.40 19.58
C MET A 263 22.19 17.31 19.33
N SER A 264 23.49 17.65 19.22
CA SER A 264 24.58 16.67 19.09
C SER A 264 24.81 15.85 20.36
N THR A 265 24.31 16.31 21.50
CA THR A 265 24.55 15.71 22.82
C THR A 265 23.58 14.55 23.07
N ALA A 266 24.05 13.51 23.77
CA ALA A 266 23.23 12.41 24.30
C ALA A 266 22.27 11.71 23.29
N GLY A 267 22.57 11.77 21.99
CA GLY A 267 21.75 11.16 20.95
C GLY A 267 20.44 11.89 20.64
N ARG A 268 20.26 13.14 21.09
CA ARG A 268 19.03 13.93 20.88
C ARG A 268 18.65 14.10 19.42
N MET A 269 19.62 14.41 18.55
CA MET A 269 19.38 14.47 17.10
C MET A 269 18.89 13.13 16.55
N SER A 270 19.36 11.99 17.09
CA SER A 270 18.87 10.68 16.69
C SER A 270 17.41 10.47 17.09
N LYS A 271 17.04 10.84 18.33
CA LYS A 271 15.66 10.81 18.80
C LYS A 271 14.77 11.74 17.97
N ALA A 272 15.23 12.95 17.65
CA ALA A 272 14.48 13.88 16.80
C ALA A 272 14.23 13.33 15.40
N ARG A 273 15.23 12.68 14.78
CA ARG A 273 15.05 12.01 13.48
C ARG A 273 14.06 10.86 13.59
N GLU A 274 14.20 10.01 14.60
CA GLU A 274 13.27 8.89 14.83
C GLU A 274 11.83 9.38 15.02
N ALA A 275 11.65 10.47 15.77
CA ALA A 275 10.35 11.10 15.96
C ALA A 275 9.77 11.64 14.65
N ALA A 276 10.57 12.39 13.90
CA ALA A 276 10.14 12.97 12.64
C ALA A 276 9.78 11.89 11.62
N ILE A 277 10.58 10.83 11.51
CA ILE A 277 10.30 9.68 10.64
C ILE A 277 9.00 9.01 11.08
N ALA A 278 8.76 8.80 12.37
CA ALA A 278 7.50 8.25 12.86
C ALA A 278 6.29 9.12 12.45
N VAL A 279 6.37 10.45 12.57
CA VAL A 279 5.29 11.35 12.09
C VAL A 279 5.10 11.21 10.58
N VAL A 280 6.18 11.17 9.79
CA VAL A 280 6.10 11.02 8.33
C VAL A 280 5.47 9.69 7.94
N ASP A 281 5.87 8.59 8.57
CA ASP A 281 5.38 7.25 8.25
C ASP A 281 3.89 7.07 8.53
N THR A 282 3.37 7.77 9.55
CA THR A 282 1.95 7.74 9.90
C THR A 282 1.07 8.67 9.07
N ALA A 283 1.66 9.57 8.28
CA ALA A 283 0.90 10.37 7.34
C ALA A 283 0.28 9.45 6.28
N SER A 284 -1.04 9.56 6.15
CA SER A 284 -1.81 8.92 5.09
C SER A 284 -1.66 9.70 3.80
N ALA A 285 -1.90 9.09 2.65
CA ALA A 285 -1.74 9.79 1.38
C ALA A 285 -2.81 10.89 1.11
N ASN A 286 -3.83 10.95 1.95
CA ASN A 286 -4.78 12.06 2.03
C ASN A 286 -4.24 13.25 2.83
N ASP A 287 -3.16 13.05 3.59
CA ASP A 287 -2.46 14.10 4.30
C ASP A 287 -1.44 14.81 3.39
N TYR A 288 -1.20 16.08 3.68
CA TYR A 288 -0.10 16.84 3.12
C TYR A 288 0.98 17.01 4.18
N ILE A 289 2.23 16.88 3.81
CA ILE A 289 3.34 16.91 4.75
C ILE A 289 4.56 17.64 4.17
N ASN A 290 5.32 18.29 5.04
CA ASN A 290 6.69 18.70 4.77
C ASN A 290 7.47 18.80 6.09
N VAL A 291 8.79 18.90 5.99
CA VAL A 291 9.71 18.95 7.12
C VAL A 291 10.56 20.21 7.03
N VAL A 292 10.63 20.96 8.12
CA VAL A 292 11.45 22.16 8.29
C VAL A 292 12.55 21.83 9.30
N ALA A 293 13.81 21.83 8.87
CA ALA A 293 14.96 21.75 9.77
C ALA A 293 15.51 23.15 10.01
N PHE A 294 15.83 23.49 11.27
CA PHE A 294 16.31 24.82 11.61
C PHE A 294 17.51 24.81 12.57
N SER A 295 18.41 25.74 12.35
CA SER A 295 19.50 26.09 13.27
C SER A 295 19.63 27.61 13.34
N SER A 296 20.68 28.20 12.75
CA SER A 296 20.78 29.64 12.49
C SER A 296 19.91 30.12 11.31
N SER A 297 19.42 29.18 10.50
CA SER A 297 18.46 29.43 9.42
C SER A 297 17.55 28.20 9.26
N SER A 298 16.39 28.38 8.63
CA SER A 298 15.46 27.30 8.32
C SER A 298 15.64 26.76 6.89
N SER A 299 15.45 25.46 6.73
CA SER A 299 15.60 24.75 5.46
C SER A 299 14.56 23.64 5.33
N THR A 300 14.23 23.29 4.09
CA THR A 300 13.33 22.19 3.73
C THR A 300 14.02 21.32 2.67
N PRO A 301 13.56 20.09 2.40
CA PRO A 301 14.07 19.29 1.30
C PRO A 301 14.07 20.06 -0.03
N SER A 302 15.14 19.94 -0.82
CA SER A 302 15.28 20.68 -2.08
C SER A 302 14.24 20.30 -3.13
N CYS A 303 13.74 19.06 -3.08
CA CYS A 303 12.63 18.60 -3.91
C CYS A 303 11.29 19.24 -3.52
N PHE A 304 11.13 19.69 -2.27
CA PHE A 304 9.90 20.27 -1.72
C PHE A 304 10.14 21.67 -1.11
N PRO A 305 10.57 22.67 -1.90
CA PRO A 305 11.08 23.94 -1.36
C PRO A 305 9.99 24.93 -0.93
N SER A 306 8.76 24.79 -1.46
CA SER A 306 7.78 25.87 -1.52
C SER A 306 6.40 25.55 -0.95
N ARG A 307 6.03 24.29 -0.78
CA ARG A 307 4.69 23.89 -0.31
C ARG A 307 4.72 22.55 0.40
N LEU A 308 3.61 22.19 1.04
CA LEU A 308 3.38 20.84 1.51
C LEU A 308 3.10 19.92 0.31
N VAL A 309 3.51 18.66 0.42
CA VAL A 309 3.28 17.64 -0.61
C VAL A 309 2.40 16.54 -0.07
N ARG A 310 1.62 15.89 -0.93
CA ARG A 310 0.84 14.71 -0.53
C ARG A 310 1.78 13.65 0.05
N ALA A 311 1.39 13.02 1.14
CA ALA A 311 2.19 11.99 1.80
C ALA A 311 2.09 10.62 1.08
N THR A 312 2.32 10.63 -0.23
CA THR A 312 2.50 9.41 -1.03
C THR A 312 3.77 8.69 -0.59
N SER A 313 3.87 7.39 -0.86
CA SER A 313 5.02 6.60 -0.43
C SER A 313 6.34 7.11 -0.98
N GLU A 314 6.37 7.59 -2.23
CA GLU A 314 7.55 8.19 -2.83
C GLU A 314 7.96 9.51 -2.14
N ASN A 315 6.99 10.41 -1.90
CA ASN A 315 7.28 11.66 -1.20
C ASN A 315 7.74 11.40 0.24
N LYS A 316 7.09 10.46 0.95
CA LYS A 316 7.49 10.04 2.30
C LYS A 316 8.91 9.50 2.30
N LYS A 317 9.28 8.65 1.33
CA LYS A 317 10.64 8.14 1.19
C LYS A 317 11.66 9.27 1.04
N GLN A 318 11.40 10.26 0.17
CA GLN A 318 12.28 11.41 -0.01
C GLN A 318 12.42 12.24 1.28
N LEU A 319 11.33 12.41 2.04
CA LEU A 319 11.35 13.08 3.34
C LEU A 319 12.17 12.31 4.38
N VAL A 320 11.96 11.00 4.50
CA VAL A 320 12.69 10.11 5.42
C VAL A 320 14.19 10.08 5.10
N ASP A 321 14.54 9.94 3.81
CA ASP A 321 15.93 9.95 3.35
C ASP A 321 16.59 11.30 3.68
N TRP A 322 15.91 12.43 3.47
CA TRP A 322 16.41 13.75 3.83
C TRP A 322 16.55 13.94 5.35
N ILE A 323 15.55 13.54 6.15
CA ILE A 323 15.62 13.56 7.63
C ILE A 323 16.85 12.77 8.10
N GLY A 324 17.13 11.62 7.49
CA GLY A 324 18.29 10.78 7.79
C GLY A 324 19.63 11.51 7.64
N THR A 325 19.72 12.50 6.75
CA THR A 325 20.94 13.30 6.52
C THR A 325 21.14 14.45 7.50
N LEU A 326 20.12 14.80 8.30
CA LEU A 326 20.18 15.94 9.22
C LEU A 326 21.22 15.71 10.31
N SER A 327 22.07 16.71 10.52
CA SER A 327 23.12 16.73 11.53
C SER A 327 23.06 18.01 12.36
N ALA A 328 23.49 17.89 13.62
CA ALA A 328 23.46 18.98 14.57
C ALA A 328 24.62 19.98 14.33
N GLY A 329 24.31 21.28 14.33
CA GLY A 329 25.26 22.37 14.16
C GLY A 329 24.58 23.74 14.06
N GLY A 330 25.35 24.81 14.28
CA GLY A 330 24.82 26.18 14.24
C GLY A 330 24.11 26.62 15.53
N GLY A 331 23.42 27.76 15.45
CA GLY A 331 22.62 28.34 16.53
C GLY A 331 21.18 27.84 16.53
N THR A 332 20.27 28.56 17.19
CA THR A 332 18.86 28.21 17.35
C THR A 332 17.99 29.44 17.05
N ASP A 333 17.12 29.35 16.04
CA ASP A 333 16.19 30.43 15.65
C ASP A 333 14.77 29.91 15.39
N PHE A 334 13.94 29.96 16.44
CA PHE A 334 12.53 29.55 16.38
C PHE A 334 11.69 30.42 15.43
N VAL A 335 11.99 31.73 15.33
CA VAL A 335 11.21 32.66 14.50
C VAL A 335 11.37 32.30 13.02
N SER A 336 12.60 31.99 12.60
CA SER A 336 12.87 31.54 11.23
C SER A 336 12.19 30.22 10.88
N ALA A 337 12.09 29.31 11.85
CA ALA A 337 11.48 28.00 11.70
C ALA A 337 9.97 28.11 11.50
N PHE A 338 9.28 28.83 12.40
CA PHE A 338 7.83 29.05 12.29
C PHE A 338 7.46 29.91 11.09
N THR A 339 8.30 30.88 10.70
CA THR A 339 8.07 31.67 9.47
C THR A 339 8.00 30.74 8.27
N LYS A 340 9.01 29.87 8.09
CA LYS A 340 9.06 28.92 6.99
C LYS A 340 7.91 27.91 7.05
N ALA A 341 7.54 27.44 8.24
CA ALA A 341 6.42 26.51 8.41
C ALA A 341 5.10 27.12 7.92
N PHE A 342 4.77 28.35 8.35
CA PHE A 342 3.56 29.03 7.88
C PHE A 342 3.63 29.39 6.39
N ASP A 343 4.80 29.72 5.85
CA ASP A 343 4.96 30.00 4.41
C ASP A 343 4.60 28.76 3.55
N LEU A 344 4.95 27.55 4.01
CA LEU A 344 4.57 26.31 3.34
C LEU A 344 3.06 26.06 3.40
N VAL A 345 2.44 26.35 4.55
CA VAL A 345 0.99 26.21 4.75
C VAL A 345 0.24 27.17 3.84
N ASP A 346 0.62 28.45 3.83
CA ASP A 346 0.00 29.48 3.01
C ASP A 346 0.11 29.16 1.51
N ALA A 347 1.29 28.72 1.06
CA ALA A 347 1.51 28.32 -0.33
C ALA A 347 0.66 27.10 -0.74
N THR A 348 0.37 26.19 0.20
CA THR A 348 -0.48 25.02 -0.03
C THR A 348 -1.95 25.43 -0.10
N ALA A 349 -2.38 26.28 0.83
CA ALA A 349 -3.75 26.80 0.89
C ALA A 349 -4.11 27.59 -0.39
N ALA A 350 -3.15 28.32 -0.97
CA ALA A 350 -3.35 29.06 -2.22
C ALA A 350 -3.67 28.17 -3.44
N VAL A 351 -3.27 26.89 -3.41
CA VAL A 351 -3.50 25.93 -4.50
C VAL A 351 -4.78 25.11 -4.29
N ARG A 352 -5.09 24.74 -3.03
CA ARG A 352 -6.16 23.77 -2.71
C ARG A 352 -7.42 24.39 -2.07
N GLY A 353 -7.32 25.60 -1.51
CA GLY A 353 -8.32 26.14 -0.57
C GLY A 353 -8.09 25.68 0.88
N SER A 354 -8.50 26.49 1.86
CA SER A 354 -8.09 26.40 3.28
C SER A 354 -8.91 25.44 4.15
N ASN A 355 -9.34 24.28 3.64
CA ASN A 355 -10.35 23.46 4.32
C ASN A 355 -9.82 22.27 5.15
N CYS A 356 -8.50 22.14 5.37
CA CYS A 356 -7.94 21.05 6.19
C CYS A 356 -7.31 21.58 7.48
N LYS A 357 -7.36 20.76 8.53
CA LYS A 357 -6.73 21.08 9.81
C LYS A 357 -5.20 21.04 9.66
N THR A 358 -4.53 22.06 10.20
CA THR A 358 -3.07 22.13 10.20
C THR A 358 -2.49 21.64 11.53
N ALA A 359 -1.42 20.87 11.45
CA ALA A 359 -0.71 20.22 12.53
C ALA A 359 0.78 20.58 12.44
N MET A 360 1.34 21.20 13.47
CA MET A 360 2.78 21.47 13.54
C MET A 360 3.40 20.67 14.68
N VAL A 361 4.41 19.85 14.38
CA VAL A 361 5.16 19.09 15.37
C VAL A 361 6.50 19.78 15.57
N PHE A 362 6.70 20.38 16.73
CA PHE A 362 7.89 21.16 17.06
C PHE A 362 8.80 20.35 17.99
N LEU A 363 9.99 19.98 17.51
CA LEU A 363 11.01 19.20 18.23
C LEU A 363 12.23 20.07 18.51
N THR A 364 12.60 20.29 19.78
CA THR A 364 13.75 21.12 20.15
C THR A 364 14.41 20.70 21.47
N ASP A 365 15.71 20.97 21.63
CA ASP A 365 16.38 20.93 22.94
C ASP A 365 16.91 22.30 23.41
N GLY A 366 16.68 23.34 22.60
CA GLY A 366 17.38 24.60 22.68
C GLY A 366 16.60 25.73 23.34
N GLN A 367 17.32 26.83 23.56
CA GLN A 367 16.77 28.12 23.97
C GLN A 367 16.92 29.10 22.81
N ALA A 368 15.85 29.77 22.42
CA ALA A 368 15.90 30.85 21.45
C ALA A 368 14.83 31.91 21.76
N SER A 369 14.78 32.95 20.94
CA SER A 369 13.77 34.00 21.05
C SER A 369 12.34 33.45 20.93
N ASP A 370 11.43 33.95 21.76
CA ASP A 370 10.01 33.54 21.78
C ASP A 370 9.32 33.81 20.42
N PRO A 371 8.85 32.77 19.69
CA PRO A 371 8.17 32.93 18.39
C PRO A 371 6.68 33.28 18.53
N THR A 372 6.13 33.39 19.75
CA THR A 372 4.68 33.52 19.99
C THR A 372 4.06 34.72 19.26
N SER A 373 4.76 35.85 19.16
CA SER A 373 4.24 37.03 18.45
C SER A 373 4.02 36.77 16.95
N LEU A 374 4.95 36.04 16.32
CA LEU A 374 4.82 35.60 14.93
C LEU A 374 3.69 34.60 14.80
N ILE A 375 3.65 33.58 15.67
CA ILE A 375 2.63 32.52 15.63
C ILE A 375 1.23 33.13 15.77
N ASN A 376 1.01 34.01 16.75
CA ASN A 376 -0.28 34.67 16.95
C ASN A 376 -0.70 35.54 15.75
N SER A 377 0.27 36.09 15.00
CA SER A 377 -0.01 36.87 13.79
C SER A 377 -0.34 36.02 12.56
N ARG A 378 0.20 34.79 12.49
CA ARG A 378 0.07 33.90 11.33
C ARG A 378 -1.01 32.84 11.52
N ASN A 379 -1.17 32.32 12.73
CA ASN A 379 -2.13 31.28 13.07
C ASN A 379 -3.56 31.83 13.19
N THR A 380 -4.12 32.25 12.07
CA THR A 380 -5.50 32.77 11.99
C THR A 380 -6.51 31.65 12.23
N ALA A 381 -7.78 32.01 12.46
CA ALA A 381 -8.86 31.02 12.61
C ALA A 381 -9.03 30.10 11.38
N ASP A 382 -8.66 30.59 10.19
CA ASP A 382 -8.75 29.83 8.94
C ASP A 382 -7.65 28.77 8.85
N ILE A 383 -6.44 29.04 9.38
CA ILE A 383 -5.38 28.04 9.49
C ILE A 383 -5.67 27.11 10.67
N GLY A 384 -5.96 27.70 11.84
CA GLY A 384 -6.26 26.98 13.09
C GLY A 384 -5.23 25.90 13.40
N ALA A 385 -3.95 26.18 13.16
CA ALA A 385 -2.86 25.23 13.34
C ALA A 385 -2.75 24.85 14.81
N VAL A 386 -2.70 23.55 15.03
CA VAL A 386 -2.40 22.96 16.33
C VAL A 386 -0.91 22.74 16.41
N ILE A 387 -0.27 23.24 17.47
CA ILE A 387 1.19 23.13 17.65
C ILE A 387 1.52 22.18 18.79
N LEU A 388 2.06 21.01 18.46
CA LEU A 388 2.48 20.00 19.40
C LEU A 388 3.98 20.17 19.64
N SER A 389 4.38 20.43 20.88
CA SER A 389 5.77 20.76 21.22
C SER A 389 6.40 19.66 22.06
N PHE A 390 7.53 19.15 21.61
CA PHE A 390 8.32 18.12 22.29
C PHE A 390 9.72 18.66 22.57
N THR A 391 10.10 18.60 23.84
CA THR A 391 11.44 18.99 24.28
C THR A 391 12.31 17.77 24.52
N LEU A 392 13.56 17.79 24.04
CA LEU A 392 14.46 16.64 24.04
C LEU A 392 15.65 16.86 25.00
N GLY A 393 15.74 16.02 26.01
CA GLY A 393 16.89 15.91 26.91
C GLY A 393 16.78 16.74 28.18
N SER A 394 17.49 16.31 29.22
CA SER A 394 17.28 16.76 30.61
C SER A 394 17.62 18.23 30.89
N GLY A 395 18.25 18.91 29.93
CA GLY A 395 18.64 20.32 30.02
C GLY A 395 17.89 21.23 29.04
N ALA A 396 16.87 20.71 28.35
CA ALA A 396 16.09 21.48 27.39
C ALA A 396 15.24 22.55 28.09
N ASP A 397 15.09 23.70 27.44
CA ASP A 397 14.13 24.71 27.88
C ASP A 397 12.71 24.27 27.57
N GLN A 398 11.86 24.31 28.60
CA GLN A 398 10.48 23.87 28.52
C GLN A 398 9.50 25.04 28.49
N ASP A 399 9.92 26.24 28.88
CA ASP A 399 8.99 27.36 29.09
C ASP A 399 8.43 27.86 27.76
N ILE A 400 9.29 28.14 26.78
CA ILE A 400 8.87 28.62 25.46
C ILE A 400 8.09 27.53 24.69
N PRO A 401 8.58 26.29 24.54
CA PRO A 401 7.84 25.27 23.80
C PRO A 401 6.50 24.90 24.45
N ARG A 402 6.42 24.91 25.79
CA ARG A 402 5.16 24.72 26.51
C ARG A 402 4.17 25.84 26.20
N LYS A 403 4.61 27.09 26.32
CA LYS A 403 3.78 28.26 26.00
C LYS A 403 3.28 28.22 24.55
N VAL A 404 4.14 27.85 23.60
CA VAL A 404 3.75 27.69 22.19
C VAL A 404 2.65 26.64 22.02
N ALA A 405 2.75 25.49 22.71
CA ALA A 405 1.71 24.47 22.64
C ALA A 405 0.39 24.93 23.28
N ASP A 406 0.46 25.48 24.50
CA ASP A 406 -0.70 25.92 25.27
C ASP A 406 -1.49 27.03 24.53
N ASP A 407 -0.78 27.99 23.93
CA ASP A 407 -1.38 29.12 23.20
C ASP A 407 -2.04 28.69 21.86
N ASN A 408 -1.73 27.49 21.35
CA ASN A 408 -2.17 27.02 20.03
C ASN A 408 -2.97 25.71 20.09
N ASN A 409 -3.72 25.50 21.19
CA ASN A 409 -4.58 24.33 21.42
C ASN A 409 -3.85 22.98 21.25
N GLY A 410 -2.54 22.96 21.45
CA GLY A 410 -1.71 21.79 21.27
C GLY A 410 -1.42 21.07 22.58
N LEU A 411 -0.34 20.29 22.55
CA LEU A 411 0.15 19.51 23.68
C LEU A 411 1.64 19.73 23.82
N PHE A 412 2.09 19.82 25.06
CA PHE A 412 3.50 19.80 25.41
C PHE A 412 3.89 18.46 26.05
N SER A 413 5.01 17.89 25.61
CA SER A 413 5.68 16.77 26.30
C SER A 413 7.19 17.01 26.42
N HIS A 414 7.78 16.51 27.51
CA HIS A 414 9.21 16.52 27.76
C HIS A 414 9.77 15.10 27.73
N ILE A 415 10.82 14.88 26.94
CA ILE A 415 11.43 13.59 26.73
C ILE A 415 12.85 13.64 27.28
N ASP A 416 13.08 12.98 28.41
CA ASP A 416 14.42 12.85 28.97
C ASP A 416 15.38 12.11 28.03
N ASP A 417 16.70 12.28 28.23
CA ASP A 417 17.72 11.62 27.41
C ASP A 417 17.61 10.07 27.47
N SER A 418 17.07 9.52 28.57
CA SER A 418 16.75 8.09 28.73
C SER A 418 15.28 7.71 28.49
N GLY A 419 14.43 8.68 28.13
CA GLY A 419 12.99 8.47 27.94
C GLY A 419 12.66 7.70 26.66
N ASP A 420 11.52 7.00 26.69
CA ASP A 420 10.95 6.30 25.55
C ASP A 420 10.14 7.25 24.66
N LEU A 421 10.67 7.50 23.46
CA LEU A 421 10.11 8.41 22.48
C LEU A 421 8.73 7.95 21.96
N LEU A 422 8.55 6.64 21.80
CA LEU A 422 7.33 6.07 21.21
C LEU A 422 6.12 6.28 22.11
N THR A 423 6.32 6.18 23.43
CA THR A 423 5.29 6.45 24.43
C THR A 423 4.83 7.90 24.38
N GLU A 424 5.77 8.86 24.34
CA GLU A 424 5.44 10.29 24.34
C GLU A 424 4.80 10.75 23.01
N MET A 425 5.23 10.16 21.90
CA MET A 425 4.62 10.41 20.60
C MET A 425 3.24 9.77 20.44
N SER A 426 2.83 8.82 21.29
CA SER A 426 1.46 8.29 21.28
C SER A 426 0.41 9.40 21.47
N TYR A 427 0.77 10.48 22.17
CA TYR A 427 -0.11 11.63 22.40
C TYR A 427 -0.34 12.49 21.15
N TYR A 428 0.64 12.57 20.23
CA TYR A 428 0.45 13.20 18.92
C TYR A 428 -0.72 12.53 18.17
N TYR A 429 -0.72 11.19 18.13
CA TYR A 429 -1.76 10.42 17.46
C TYR A 429 -3.11 10.55 18.14
N LEU A 430 -3.12 10.55 19.47
CA LEU A 430 -4.35 10.74 20.24
C LEU A 430 -4.96 12.12 19.97
N TYR A 431 -4.18 13.19 19.81
CA TYR A 431 -4.72 14.51 19.56
C TYR A 431 -5.50 14.58 18.23
N PHE A 432 -4.91 14.08 17.14
CA PHE A 432 -5.59 14.09 15.84
C PHE A 432 -6.80 13.18 15.82
N ALA A 433 -6.74 12.08 16.57
CA ALA A 433 -7.86 11.18 16.80
C ALA A 433 -9.10 11.88 17.41
N LEU A 434 -8.89 12.95 18.19
CA LEU A 434 -9.96 13.70 18.84
C LEU A 434 -10.54 14.83 17.96
N SER A 435 -9.86 15.19 16.88
CA SER A 435 -10.11 16.45 16.16
C SER A 435 -11.02 16.31 14.94
N ILE A 436 -11.23 15.09 14.42
CA ILE A 436 -12.02 14.88 13.20
C ILE A 436 -12.96 13.68 13.37
N GLN A 437 -14.27 13.96 13.37
CA GLN A 437 -15.29 12.92 13.34
C GLN A 437 -15.50 12.43 11.91
N SER A 438 -14.77 11.41 11.48
CA SER A 438 -15.11 10.70 10.24
C SER A 438 -16.23 9.70 10.50
N ALA A 439 -17.33 9.82 9.75
CA ALA A 439 -18.44 8.88 9.78
C ALA A 439 -18.25 7.71 8.78
N SER A 440 -17.29 7.82 7.87
CA SER A 440 -17.03 6.81 6.83
C SER A 440 -15.90 5.87 7.22
N ILE A 441 -15.98 4.64 6.69
CA ILE A 441 -14.87 3.69 6.76
C ILE A 441 -13.74 4.18 5.87
N GLN A 442 -12.53 4.16 6.42
CA GLN A 442 -11.30 4.51 5.74
C GLN A 442 -10.48 3.24 5.51
N TRP A 443 -9.77 3.17 4.39
CA TRP A 443 -8.94 2.02 4.03
C TRP A 443 -7.48 2.42 3.99
N THR A 444 -6.63 1.65 4.68
CA THR A 444 -5.19 1.92 4.67
C THR A 444 -4.56 1.61 3.33
N ALA A 445 -3.42 2.25 3.05
CA ALA A 445 -2.46 1.71 2.10
C ALA A 445 -1.95 0.32 2.56
N PRO A 446 -1.38 -0.51 1.67
CA PRO A 446 -0.79 -1.79 2.04
C PRO A 446 0.24 -1.65 3.16
N TYR A 447 0.24 -2.60 4.09
CA TYR A 447 1.29 -2.73 5.09
C TYR A 447 1.39 -4.19 5.55
N ILE A 448 2.50 -4.52 6.20
CA ILE A 448 2.72 -5.87 6.71
C ILE A 448 2.06 -5.99 8.08
N ASP A 449 1.24 -7.03 8.22
CA ASP A 449 0.60 -7.39 9.48
C ASP A 449 1.63 -7.61 10.59
N SER A 450 1.42 -6.94 11.72
CA SER A 450 2.22 -7.15 12.93
C SER A 450 1.99 -8.52 13.55
N TRP A 451 0.88 -9.20 13.22
CA TRP A 451 0.54 -10.51 13.71
C TRP A 451 0.90 -11.64 12.76
N GLY A 452 1.47 -11.34 11.58
CA GLY A 452 2.09 -12.33 10.69
C GLY A 452 1.16 -12.97 9.65
N LEU A 453 0.06 -12.31 9.26
CA LEU A 453 -0.71 -12.67 8.06
C LEU A 453 -0.06 -12.24 6.73
N GLY A 454 0.99 -11.42 6.80
CA GLY A 454 1.68 -10.89 5.62
C GLY A 454 1.09 -9.55 5.18
N LEU A 455 1.10 -9.29 3.88
CA LEU A 455 0.71 -8.00 3.32
C LEU A 455 -0.82 -7.84 3.28
N MET A 456 -1.32 -6.74 3.83
CA MET A 456 -2.76 -6.48 3.97
C MET A 456 -3.14 -5.00 3.85
N VAL A 457 -4.43 -4.76 3.63
CA VAL A 457 -5.09 -3.47 3.87
C VAL A 457 -6.12 -3.64 4.99
N THR A 458 -6.34 -2.57 5.74
CA THR A 458 -7.30 -2.57 6.85
C THR A 458 -8.39 -1.55 6.58
N GLY A 459 -9.65 -1.97 6.71
CA GLY A 459 -10.79 -1.06 6.78
C GLY A 459 -11.01 -0.68 8.24
N ALA A 460 -11.10 0.61 8.53
CA ALA A 460 -11.21 1.12 9.89
C ALA A 460 -12.19 2.29 10.00
N LYS A 461 -12.86 2.39 11.16
CA LYS A 461 -13.85 3.43 11.46
C LYS A 461 -13.69 3.93 12.90
N GLY A 462 -13.69 5.25 13.07
CA GLY A 462 -13.68 5.88 14.39
C GLY A 462 -14.97 5.60 15.16
N VAL A 463 -14.85 5.25 16.43
CA VAL A 463 -15.97 4.99 17.35
C VAL A 463 -16.15 6.18 18.27
N TYR A 464 -17.38 6.67 18.34
CA TYR A 464 -17.73 7.83 19.15
C TYR A 464 -18.92 7.53 20.07
N THR A 465 -19.07 8.27 21.16
CA THR A 465 -20.28 8.24 21.97
C THR A 465 -21.49 8.69 21.16
N ALA A 466 -22.68 8.34 21.65
CA ALA A 466 -23.89 9.07 21.26
C ALA A 466 -23.68 10.57 21.48
N ALA A 467 -24.34 11.38 20.65
CA ALA A 467 -24.28 12.83 20.79
C ALA A 467 -24.92 13.23 22.14
N ASN A 468 -24.24 14.08 22.89
CA ASN A 468 -24.80 14.68 24.10
C ASN A 468 -25.94 15.67 23.74
N SER A 469 -26.55 16.29 24.75
CA SER A 469 -27.63 17.28 24.56
C SER A 469 -27.22 18.49 23.70
N GLU A 470 -25.92 18.75 23.56
CA GLU A 470 -25.35 19.83 22.75
C GLU A 470 -24.91 19.36 21.35
N GLY A 471 -25.16 18.10 20.99
CA GLY A 471 -24.75 17.52 19.71
C GLY A 471 -23.29 17.06 19.65
N THR A 472 -22.53 17.18 20.75
CA THR A 472 -21.11 16.81 20.81
C THR A 472 -20.95 15.31 21.03
N LYS A 473 -20.06 14.69 20.25
CA LYS A 473 -19.66 13.28 20.39
C LYS A 473 -18.21 13.19 20.86
N TYR A 474 -17.92 12.22 21.73
CA TYR A 474 -16.56 11.99 22.22
C TYR A 474 -15.98 10.73 21.60
N PHE A 475 -14.73 10.81 21.14
CA PHE A 475 -14.01 9.67 20.60
C PHE A 475 -13.73 8.62 21.69
N LEU A 476 -13.88 7.34 21.33
CA LEU A 476 -13.73 6.18 22.21
C LEU A 476 -12.60 5.24 21.75
N GLY A 477 -12.37 5.16 20.44
CA GLY A 477 -11.41 4.24 19.84
C GLY A 477 -11.69 4.01 18.36
N VAL A 478 -11.10 2.96 17.78
CA VAL A 478 -11.24 2.59 16.37
C VAL A 478 -11.64 1.12 16.25
N ALA A 479 -12.65 0.86 15.43
CA ALA A 479 -13.07 -0.48 15.01
C ALA A 479 -12.47 -0.80 13.64
N ALA A 480 -11.98 -2.02 13.45
CA ALA A 480 -11.28 -2.38 12.22
C ALA A 480 -11.34 -3.88 11.89
N THR A 481 -11.13 -4.18 10.60
CA THR A 481 -10.95 -5.55 10.10
C THR A 481 -10.03 -5.58 8.87
N ASP A 482 -9.36 -6.71 8.67
CA ASP A 482 -8.34 -6.86 7.64
C ASP A 482 -8.82 -7.56 6.36
N VAL A 483 -8.18 -7.17 5.26
CA VAL A 483 -8.21 -7.84 3.97
C VAL A 483 -6.77 -8.10 3.52
N VAL A 484 -6.38 -9.37 3.49
CA VAL A 484 -5.03 -9.74 3.04
C VAL A 484 -4.94 -9.61 1.51
N LEU A 485 -3.83 -9.09 0.99
CA LEU A 485 -3.66 -8.91 -0.47
C LEU A 485 -3.76 -10.23 -1.26
N PRO A 486 -3.31 -11.39 -0.76
CA PRO A 486 -3.62 -12.69 -1.36
C PRO A 486 -5.11 -12.95 -1.61
N GLN A 487 -6.01 -12.42 -0.75
CA GLN A 487 -7.44 -12.55 -0.94
C GLN A 487 -7.92 -11.73 -2.13
N LEU A 488 -7.43 -10.48 -2.27
CA LEU A 488 -7.71 -9.63 -3.44
C LEU A 488 -7.20 -10.28 -4.74
N LEU A 489 -5.98 -10.82 -4.69
CA LEU A 489 -5.39 -11.55 -5.81
C LEU A 489 -6.23 -12.78 -6.20
N SER A 490 -6.74 -13.53 -5.21
CA SER A 490 -7.60 -14.70 -5.48
C SER A 490 -8.90 -14.31 -6.18
N VAL A 491 -9.47 -13.14 -5.87
CA VAL A 491 -10.69 -12.65 -6.54
C VAL A 491 -10.41 -12.37 -8.01
N VAL A 492 -9.33 -11.65 -8.33
CA VAL A 492 -8.99 -11.37 -9.73
C VAL A 492 -8.56 -12.63 -10.51
N GLN A 493 -7.88 -13.56 -9.85
CA GLN A 493 -7.50 -14.86 -10.44
C GLN A 493 -8.66 -15.84 -10.59
N SER A 494 -9.74 -15.67 -9.82
CA SER A 494 -10.93 -16.53 -9.92
C SER A 494 -11.70 -16.34 -11.23
N TYR A 495 -11.38 -15.29 -11.98
CA TYR A 495 -11.81 -15.16 -13.36
C TYR A 495 -10.74 -15.80 -14.24
N GLU A 496 -11.09 -16.86 -14.99
CA GLU A 496 -10.14 -17.57 -15.85
C GLU A 496 -9.76 -16.73 -17.08
N LEU A 497 -8.98 -15.66 -16.89
CA LEU A 497 -8.44 -14.88 -18.01
C LEU A 497 -7.63 -15.75 -18.99
N ALA A 498 -7.06 -16.85 -18.50
CA ALA A 498 -6.39 -17.86 -19.31
C ALA A 498 -7.29 -18.50 -20.37
N SER A 499 -8.63 -18.50 -20.19
CA SER A 499 -9.57 -19.01 -21.18
C SER A 499 -9.79 -18.05 -22.35
N LEU A 500 -9.42 -16.76 -22.20
CA LEU A 500 -9.65 -15.73 -23.22
C LEU A 500 -8.75 -15.89 -24.45
N SER A 501 -7.71 -16.75 -24.40
CA SER A 501 -6.72 -16.95 -25.48
C SER A 501 -6.05 -15.66 -25.98
N ILE A 502 -6.22 -14.55 -25.27
CA ILE A 502 -5.66 -13.22 -25.53
C ILE A 502 -4.80 -12.86 -24.31
N PRO A 503 -3.58 -12.32 -24.51
CA PRO A 503 -2.78 -11.78 -23.42
C PRO A 503 -3.59 -10.75 -22.63
N SER A 504 -3.80 -11.07 -21.36
CA SER A 504 -4.65 -10.29 -20.47
C SER A 504 -4.15 -10.39 -19.05
N TYR A 505 -4.35 -9.32 -18.29
CA TYR A 505 -4.07 -9.29 -16.88
C TYR A 505 -4.95 -8.26 -16.19
N THR A 506 -5.03 -8.38 -14.87
CA THR A 506 -5.79 -7.47 -14.01
C THR A 506 -4.87 -6.92 -12.94
N PHE A 507 -5.19 -5.71 -12.51
CA PHE A 507 -4.51 -5.07 -11.40
C PHE A 507 -5.49 -4.22 -10.60
N ILE A 508 -5.08 -3.89 -9.38
CA ILE A 508 -5.86 -3.08 -8.45
C ILE A 508 -5.00 -1.93 -7.97
N LEU A 509 -5.52 -0.71 -8.02
CA LEU A 509 -4.86 0.49 -7.53
C LEU A 509 -5.57 1.05 -6.30
N ASN A 510 -4.87 1.83 -5.49
CA ASN A 510 -5.48 2.77 -4.56
C ASN A 510 -5.67 4.17 -5.19
N GLU A 511 -6.24 5.09 -4.43
CA GLU A 511 -6.48 6.49 -4.81
C GLU A 511 -5.21 7.31 -5.08
N ASP A 512 -4.06 6.75 -4.73
CA ASP A 512 -2.75 7.36 -4.97
C ASP A 512 -2.10 6.86 -6.24
N GLY A 513 -2.64 5.82 -6.89
CA GLY A 513 -2.05 5.16 -8.05
C GLY A 513 -0.97 4.12 -7.69
N GLU A 514 -0.93 3.67 -6.44
CA GLU A 514 -0.07 2.56 -6.02
C GLU A 514 -0.77 1.23 -6.31
N ALA A 515 -0.02 0.26 -6.82
CA ALA A 515 -0.54 -1.05 -7.14
C ALA A 515 -0.66 -1.94 -5.90
N LEU A 516 -1.89 -2.34 -5.55
CA LEU A 516 -2.16 -3.36 -4.54
C LEU A 516 -1.92 -4.78 -5.08
N VAL A 517 -2.29 -5.00 -6.34
CA VAL A 517 -2.12 -6.26 -7.06
C VAL A 517 -1.70 -5.90 -8.46
N HIS A 518 -0.56 -6.44 -8.93
CA HIS A 518 -0.11 -6.27 -10.31
C HIS A 518 0.81 -7.45 -10.70
N PRO A 519 0.77 -7.95 -11.96
CA PRO A 519 1.63 -9.07 -12.38
C PRO A 519 3.13 -8.81 -12.28
N PHE A 520 3.55 -7.56 -12.48
CA PHE A 520 4.95 -7.14 -12.39
C PHE A 520 5.36 -6.63 -10.99
N ALA A 521 4.42 -6.50 -10.05
CA ALA A 521 4.74 -6.17 -8.68
C ALA A 521 5.23 -7.42 -7.92
N ALA A 522 5.93 -7.19 -6.80
CA ALA A 522 6.32 -8.27 -5.91
C ALA A 522 5.09 -9.08 -5.47
N SER A 523 5.24 -10.41 -5.41
CA SER A 523 4.12 -11.26 -5.04
C SER A 523 3.68 -10.97 -3.60
N PRO A 524 2.38 -10.78 -3.32
CA PRO A 524 1.88 -10.59 -1.97
C PRO A 524 2.20 -11.76 -1.01
N TYR A 525 2.52 -12.94 -1.57
CA TYR A 525 2.91 -14.13 -0.80
C TYR A 525 4.37 -14.11 -0.33
N SER A 526 5.25 -13.33 -0.96
CA SER A 526 6.69 -13.28 -0.66
C SER A 526 7.14 -11.96 -0.06
N ALA A 527 6.23 -10.97 0.04
CA ALA A 527 6.55 -9.64 0.54
C ALA A 527 7.21 -9.70 1.93
N SER A 528 8.41 -9.13 2.03
CA SER A 528 9.14 -9.01 3.29
C SER A 528 9.13 -7.56 3.78
N ALA A 529 9.39 -7.32 5.07
CA ALA A 529 9.47 -5.97 5.64
C ALA A 529 10.57 -5.08 5.04
N ASN A 530 11.48 -5.67 4.25
CA ASN A 530 12.57 -4.95 3.60
C ASN A 530 12.30 -4.67 2.11
N GLU A 531 11.18 -5.15 1.56
CA GLU A 531 10.79 -4.85 0.17
C GLU A 531 9.92 -3.59 0.11
N PRO A 532 9.96 -2.81 -0.98
CA PRO A 532 9.04 -1.70 -1.16
C PRO A 532 7.61 -2.25 -1.13
N ILE A 533 6.87 -1.90 -0.08
CA ILE A 533 5.47 -2.30 0.09
C ILE A 533 4.56 -1.58 -0.93
N TYR A 534 5.09 -0.52 -1.53
CA TYR A 534 4.41 0.34 -2.48
C TYR A 534 5.16 0.30 -3.80
N THR A 535 4.43 0.08 -4.89
CA THR A 535 4.96 0.23 -6.23
C THR A 535 3.98 1.08 -7.03
N ASP A 536 4.48 2.18 -7.56
CA ASP A 536 3.67 3.09 -8.36
C ASP A 536 3.30 2.44 -9.69
N ILE A 537 2.08 2.68 -10.17
CA ILE A 537 1.61 2.08 -11.43
C ILE A 537 2.41 2.56 -12.64
N ASP A 538 2.93 3.78 -12.63
CA ASP A 538 3.69 4.34 -13.75
C ASP A 538 5.02 3.59 -13.93
N ASP A 539 5.64 3.15 -12.82
CA ASP A 539 6.84 2.29 -12.84
C ASP A 539 6.57 0.90 -13.41
N LEU A 540 5.33 0.40 -13.27
CA LEU A 540 4.94 -0.95 -13.68
C LEU A 540 4.45 -1.01 -15.13
N GLU A 541 3.70 0.01 -15.58
CA GLU A 541 3.12 0.07 -16.93
C GLU A 541 4.02 0.79 -17.95
N GLY A 542 4.90 1.67 -17.49
CA GLY A 542 5.93 2.34 -18.28
C GLY A 542 5.53 3.71 -18.84
N ALA A 543 6.49 4.36 -19.53
CA ALA A 543 6.38 5.76 -19.94
C ALA A 543 5.20 6.07 -20.89
N GLU A 544 4.82 5.13 -21.76
CA GLU A 544 3.66 5.32 -22.63
C GLU A 544 2.35 5.44 -21.84
N PHE A 545 2.21 4.69 -20.74
CA PHE A 545 1.04 4.75 -19.86
C PHE A 545 0.94 6.10 -19.14
N GLU A 546 2.08 6.58 -18.61
CA GLU A 546 2.19 7.89 -17.98
C GLU A 546 1.86 9.01 -18.97
N SER A 547 2.50 8.99 -20.16
CA SER A 547 2.32 10.04 -21.18
C SER A 547 0.92 10.12 -21.77
N ALA A 548 0.17 9.02 -21.76
CA ALA A 548 -1.20 8.96 -22.24
C ALA A 548 -2.23 9.28 -21.16
N GLU A 549 -1.79 9.69 -19.97
CA GLU A 549 -2.64 10.07 -18.83
C GLU A 549 -3.64 8.97 -18.42
N VAL A 550 -3.32 7.70 -18.70
CA VAL A 550 -4.21 6.56 -18.38
C VAL A 550 -4.40 6.46 -16.87
N ARG A 551 -3.35 6.72 -16.09
CA ARG A 551 -3.42 6.86 -14.62
C ARG A 551 -4.52 7.83 -14.21
N ALA A 552 -4.51 9.05 -14.75
CA ALA A 552 -5.47 10.08 -14.39
C ALA A 552 -6.89 9.67 -14.80
N ALA A 553 -7.04 9.03 -15.96
CA ALA A 553 -8.33 8.51 -16.40
C ALA A 553 -8.88 7.42 -15.45
N ILE A 554 -8.02 6.54 -14.93
CA ILE A 554 -8.40 5.52 -13.94
C ILE A 554 -8.78 6.18 -12.61
N LEU A 555 -7.91 7.04 -12.06
CA LEU A 555 -8.12 7.63 -10.73
C LEU A 555 -9.32 8.59 -10.67
N ASN A 556 -9.73 9.14 -11.81
CA ASN A 556 -10.94 9.96 -11.94
C ASN A 556 -12.20 9.16 -12.29
N SER A 557 -12.10 7.84 -12.48
CA SER A 557 -13.26 7.00 -12.79
C SER A 557 -14.19 6.84 -11.58
N ASP A 558 -15.48 6.73 -11.85
CA ASP A 558 -16.48 6.42 -10.84
C ASP A 558 -16.79 4.90 -10.84
N ALA A 559 -17.95 4.51 -10.31
CA ALA A 559 -18.36 3.10 -10.26
C ALA A 559 -18.90 2.57 -11.61
N THR A 560 -18.69 3.31 -12.71
CA THR A 560 -19.05 2.91 -14.07
C THR A 560 -17.80 2.40 -14.79
N VAL A 561 -17.93 1.30 -15.55
CA VAL A 561 -16.83 0.83 -16.39
C VAL A 561 -16.52 1.84 -17.49
N MET A 562 -15.27 2.27 -17.51
CA MET A 562 -14.69 3.11 -18.55
C MET A 562 -13.65 2.32 -19.33
N GLY A 563 -13.36 2.76 -20.56
CA GLY A 563 -12.39 2.10 -21.42
C GLY A 563 -11.49 3.09 -22.15
N THR A 564 -10.20 2.81 -22.20
CA THR A 564 -9.23 3.55 -23.04
C THR A 564 -8.32 2.60 -23.80
N THR A 565 -7.76 3.05 -24.92
CA THR A 565 -6.82 2.27 -25.73
C THR A 565 -5.46 2.97 -25.75
N LEU A 566 -4.42 2.23 -25.37
CA LEU A 566 -3.04 2.68 -25.41
C LEU A 566 -2.27 1.90 -26.47
N THR A 567 -1.39 2.57 -27.19
CA THR A 567 -0.46 1.92 -28.11
C THR A 567 0.94 1.92 -27.52
N VAL A 568 1.53 0.74 -27.33
CA VAL A 568 2.83 0.54 -26.70
C VAL A 568 3.82 -0.13 -27.64
N GLN A 569 5.10 0.18 -27.50
CA GLN A 569 6.16 -0.51 -28.22
C GLN A 569 6.73 -1.64 -27.35
N ARG A 570 6.46 -2.90 -27.71
CA ARG A 570 6.98 -4.05 -26.96
C ARG A 570 8.11 -4.72 -27.74
N PRO A 571 9.28 -4.96 -27.13
CA PRO A 571 10.37 -5.67 -27.79
C PRO A 571 9.95 -7.11 -28.12
N VAL A 572 10.29 -7.59 -29.31
CA VAL A 572 9.91 -8.95 -29.72
C VAL A 572 10.90 -9.96 -29.15
N PRO A 573 10.47 -11.00 -28.43
CA PRO A 573 11.34 -12.10 -28.00
C PRO A 573 11.95 -12.83 -29.19
N ARG A 574 13.23 -13.23 -29.10
CA ARG A 574 13.88 -14.11 -30.10
C ARG A 574 13.36 -15.55 -30.05
N GLY A 575 12.67 -15.90 -28.97
CA GLY A 575 12.03 -17.17 -28.67
C GLY A 575 11.54 -17.18 -27.22
N ASP A 576 11.99 -18.14 -26.39
CA ASP A 576 11.74 -18.11 -24.94
C ASP A 576 12.39 -16.84 -24.35
N ALA A 577 11.58 -15.91 -23.86
CA ALA A 577 12.02 -14.59 -23.43
C ALA A 577 13.07 -14.65 -22.31
N GLU A 578 13.01 -15.68 -21.46
CA GLU A 578 13.96 -15.88 -20.36
C GLU A 578 15.31 -16.46 -20.83
N LYS A 579 15.34 -17.19 -21.95
CA LYS A 579 16.53 -17.95 -22.39
C LYS A 579 17.19 -17.42 -23.65
N GLU A 580 16.41 -16.86 -24.56
CA GLU A 580 16.84 -16.50 -25.92
C GLU A 580 16.90 -14.97 -26.14
N GLY A 581 16.41 -14.20 -25.17
CA GLY A 581 16.49 -12.74 -25.14
C GLY A 581 15.60 -12.04 -26.16
N LEU A 582 15.80 -10.72 -26.32
CA LEU A 582 14.97 -9.86 -27.17
C LEU A 582 15.62 -9.59 -28.53
N THR A 583 14.81 -9.47 -29.58
CA THR A 583 15.23 -8.92 -30.87
C THR A 583 15.43 -7.41 -30.75
N GLY A 584 16.21 -6.81 -31.65
CA GLY A 584 16.37 -5.34 -31.68
C GLY A 584 15.15 -4.59 -32.25
N ASN A 585 14.06 -5.29 -32.57
CA ASN A 585 12.86 -4.72 -33.16
C ASN A 585 11.74 -4.69 -32.11
N ALA A 586 11.13 -3.53 -31.92
CA ALA A 586 9.88 -3.41 -31.19
C ALA A 586 8.69 -3.62 -32.14
N VAL A 587 7.64 -4.25 -31.64
CA VAL A 587 6.35 -4.33 -32.31
C VAL A 587 5.37 -3.45 -31.56
N THR A 588 4.67 -2.64 -32.34
CA THR A 588 3.52 -1.86 -31.88
C THR A 588 2.41 -2.81 -31.44
N LYS A 589 2.02 -2.75 -30.18
CA LYS A 589 0.85 -3.44 -29.64
C LYS A 589 -0.18 -2.43 -29.17
N SER A 590 -1.46 -2.74 -29.37
CA SER A 590 -2.55 -1.99 -28.77
C SER A 590 -3.02 -2.72 -27.52
N LEU A 591 -3.19 -1.98 -26.43
CA LEU A 591 -3.71 -2.45 -25.15
C LEU A 591 -5.01 -1.71 -24.86
N ALA A 592 -6.07 -2.45 -24.63
CA ALA A 592 -7.35 -1.96 -24.18
C ALA A 592 -7.40 -2.06 -22.65
N TYR A 593 -7.54 -0.91 -21.99
CA TYR A 593 -7.72 -0.80 -20.55
C TYR A 593 -9.21 -0.61 -20.27
N PHE A 594 -9.78 -1.48 -19.43
CA PHE A 594 -11.11 -1.32 -18.86
C PHE A 594 -10.97 -1.14 -17.36
N TYR A 595 -11.61 -0.12 -16.80
CA TYR A 595 -11.39 0.23 -15.40
C TYR A 595 -12.62 0.89 -14.78
N GLN A 596 -12.73 0.75 -13.47
CA GLN A 596 -13.72 1.45 -12.64
C GLN A 596 -13.27 1.48 -11.19
N ARG A 597 -13.92 2.33 -10.39
CA ARG A 597 -13.81 2.33 -8.94
C ARG A 597 -14.60 1.17 -8.34
N ILE A 598 -13.97 0.45 -7.41
CA ILE A 598 -14.63 -0.58 -6.59
C ILE A 598 -15.56 0.10 -5.60
N THR A 599 -16.83 -0.30 -5.63
CA THR A 599 -17.92 0.34 -4.88
C THR A 599 -17.62 0.40 -3.38
N SER A 600 -17.84 1.56 -2.76
CA SER A 600 -17.64 1.81 -1.32
C SER A 600 -16.18 1.66 -0.83
N THR A 601 -15.20 1.70 -1.73
CA THR A 601 -13.77 1.68 -1.41
C THR A 601 -12.99 2.77 -2.18
N PRO A 602 -11.77 3.13 -1.78
CA PRO A 602 -10.89 3.99 -2.57
C PRO A 602 -10.09 3.22 -3.64
N PHE A 603 -10.47 1.97 -3.94
CA PHE A 603 -9.71 1.11 -4.84
C PHE A 603 -10.28 1.12 -6.25
N PHE A 604 -9.41 0.89 -7.23
CA PHE A 604 -9.77 0.82 -8.65
C PHE A 604 -9.42 -0.55 -9.19
N LEU A 605 -10.36 -1.16 -9.91
CA LEU A 605 -10.15 -2.40 -10.63
C LEU A 605 -9.83 -2.09 -12.08
N CYS A 606 -8.76 -2.69 -12.60
CA CYS A 606 -8.36 -2.53 -13.99
C CYS A 606 -8.14 -3.90 -14.66
N LEU A 607 -8.63 -4.03 -15.88
CA LEU A 607 -8.41 -5.13 -16.80
C LEU A 607 -7.68 -4.61 -18.03
N VAL A 608 -6.61 -5.28 -18.40
CA VAL A 608 -5.85 -5.01 -19.62
C VAL A 608 -6.01 -6.18 -20.57
N LEU A 609 -6.41 -5.89 -21.81
CA LEU A 609 -6.51 -6.85 -22.89
C LEU A 609 -5.62 -6.39 -24.06
N GLU A 610 -4.89 -7.31 -24.68
CA GLU A 610 -4.24 -7.00 -25.97
C GLU A 610 -5.31 -6.83 -27.06
N GLY A 611 -5.46 -5.61 -27.58
CA GLY A 611 -6.51 -5.24 -28.52
C GLY A 611 -6.85 -3.74 -28.51
N THR A 612 -7.99 -3.40 -29.10
CA THR A 612 -8.51 -2.02 -29.15
C THR A 612 -9.95 -1.99 -28.64
N VAL A 613 -10.31 -0.97 -27.86
CA VAL A 613 -11.69 -0.76 -27.43
C VAL A 613 -12.52 -0.28 -28.62
N THR A 614 -13.58 -1.02 -28.98
CA THR A 614 -14.46 -0.68 -30.12
C THR A 614 -15.75 0.04 -29.70
N SER A 615 -16.15 -0.09 -28.43
CA SER A 615 -17.35 0.53 -27.87
C SER A 615 -17.29 0.54 -26.34
N ALA A 616 -16.70 1.57 -25.74
CA ALA A 616 -16.89 1.93 -24.34
C ALA A 616 -17.36 3.38 -24.28
N SER A 617 -18.10 3.75 -23.24
CA SER A 617 -18.39 5.15 -22.94
C SER A 617 -17.06 5.89 -22.78
N ALA A 618 -16.77 6.80 -23.72
CA ALA A 618 -15.62 7.68 -23.61
C ALA A 618 -15.73 8.51 -22.33
N PRO A 619 -14.61 8.86 -21.67
CA PRO A 619 -14.65 9.84 -20.59
C PRO A 619 -15.28 11.12 -21.12
N VAL A 620 -16.28 11.63 -20.39
CA VAL A 620 -16.85 12.96 -20.64
C VAL A 620 -15.73 13.96 -20.37
N SER A 621 -15.06 14.40 -21.44
CA SER A 621 -14.14 15.52 -21.40
C SER A 621 -14.95 16.80 -21.25
N ASP A 622 -15.34 17.12 -20.02
CA ASP A 622 -15.57 18.50 -19.61
C ASP A 622 -14.50 18.81 -18.58
N TRP A 623 -13.48 19.57 -18.99
CA TRP A 623 -12.83 20.71 -18.32
C TRP A 623 -11.66 21.20 -19.18
#